data_AF-A0A7K2IP52-F1
#
_entry.id   AF-A0A7K2IP52-F1
#
_cell.length_a   1.000
_cell.length_b   1.000
_cell.length_c   1.000
_cell.angle_alpha   90.00
_cell.angle_beta   90.00
_cell.angle_gamma   90.00
#
_symmetry.space_group_name_H-M   'P 1'
#
loop_
_entity.id
_entity.type
_entity.pdbx_description
1 polymer ?
#
loop_
_entity_poly.entity_id
_entity_poly.type
_entity_poly.pdbx_seq_one_letter_code
_entity_poly.pdbx_strand_id
1 'polypeptide(L)' 'MTTSENPQIRALRRWDEHGAPWRVLERTATRVTVSLETCDDGTEVDRLTSSDPEFLALVARLSRAKEENGA' A
#
# COMPACT_ATOMS: atom_id res chain seq x y z
N MET A 1 24.12 -8.86 -1.51
CA MET A 1 22.90 -9.64 -1.23
C MET A 1 21.79 -8.69 -0.81
N THR A 2 21.15 -8.01 -1.76
CA THR A 2 19.97 -7.16 -1.48
C THR A 2 18.97 -7.39 -2.60
N THR A 3 18.63 -8.65 -2.81
CA THR A 3 17.59 -9.09 -3.74
C THR A 3 16.62 -9.91 -2.92
N SER A 4 15.85 -9.24 -2.07
CA SER A 4 14.59 -9.79 -1.61
C SER A 4 13.59 -8.67 -1.83
N GLU A 5 13.01 -8.65 -3.03
CA GLU A 5 11.93 -7.74 -3.37
C GLU A 5 10.89 -7.82 -2.26
N ASN A 6 10.70 -6.72 -1.56
CA ASN A 6 9.82 -6.65 -0.40
C ASN A 6 8.42 -7.18 -0.81
N PRO A 7 7.94 -8.30 -0.22
CA PRO A 7 6.71 -8.92 -0.67
C PRO A 7 5.50 -7.99 -0.49
N GLN A 8 5.54 -7.09 0.50
CA GLN A 8 4.51 -6.06 0.65
C GLN A 8 4.51 -5.06 -0.52
N ILE A 9 5.68 -4.68 -1.05
CA ILE A 9 5.77 -3.82 -2.25
C ILE A 9 5.10 -4.50 -3.44
N ARG A 10 5.43 -5.77 -3.69
CA ARG A 10 4.82 -6.52 -4.80
C ARG A 10 3.30 -6.65 -4.63
N ALA A 11 2.84 -6.97 -3.42
CA ALA A 11 1.42 -7.11 -3.13
C ALA A 11 0.66 -5.80 -3.34
N LEU A 12 1.18 -4.68 -2.82
CA LEU A 12 0.54 -3.37 -2.96
C LEU A 12 0.51 -2.89 -4.41
N ARG A 13 1.63 -3.02 -5.15
CA ARG A 13 1.67 -2.68 -6.59
C ARG A 13 0.64 -3.46 -7.36
N ARG A 14 0.63 -4.78 -7.18
CA ARG A 14 -0.34 -5.65 -7.84
C ARG A 14 -1.79 -5.22 -7.51
N TRP A 15 -2.07 -4.88 -6.25
CA TRP A 15 -3.40 -4.41 -5.83
C TRP A 15 -3.81 -3.12 -6.55
N ASP A 16 -2.89 -2.16 -6.62
CA ASP A 16 -3.09 -0.88 -7.32
C ASP A 16 -3.25 -1.07 -8.84
N GLU A 17 -2.46 -1.97 -9.45
CA GLU A 17 -2.57 -2.36 -10.87
C GLU A 17 -3.91 -3.03 -11.19
N HIS A 18 -4.49 -3.78 -10.25
CA HIS A 18 -5.84 -4.33 -10.38
C HIS A 18 -6.95 -3.29 -10.13
N GLY A 19 -6.59 -2.06 -9.77
CA GLY A 19 -7.55 -1.00 -9.46
C GLY A 19 -8.35 -1.25 -8.17
N ALA A 20 -7.89 -2.17 -7.32
CA ALA A 20 -8.59 -2.50 -6.09
C ALA A 20 -8.37 -1.42 -5.01
N PRO A 21 -9.38 -1.10 -4.20
CA PRO A 21 -9.25 -0.09 -3.15
C PRO A 21 -8.30 -0.58 -2.06
N TRP A 22 -7.52 0.37 -1.53
CA TRP A 22 -6.65 0.16 -0.40
C TRP A 22 -6.49 1.50 0.32
N ARG A 23 -6.24 1.44 1.63
CA ARG A 23 -6.10 2.63 2.47
C ARG A 23 -4.95 2.51 3.45
N VAL A 24 -4.37 3.64 3.82
CA VAL A 24 -3.37 3.69 4.88
C VAL A 24 -4.08 3.69 6.23
N LEU A 25 -3.82 2.68 7.05
CA LEU A 25 -4.36 2.62 8.42
C LEU A 25 -3.47 3.39 9.40
N GLU A 26 -2.16 3.19 9.28
CA GLU A 26 -1.20 3.79 10.19
C GLU A 26 0.06 4.13 9.40
N ARG A 27 0.58 5.35 9.59
CA ARG A 27 1.85 5.76 9.02
C ARG A 27 2.67 6.47 10.08
N THR A 28 3.85 5.94 10.33
CA THR A 28 4.85 6.49 11.26
C THR A 28 6.13 6.80 10.50
N ALA A 29 7.11 7.41 11.18
CA ALA A 29 8.40 7.74 10.58
C ALA A 29 9.20 6.50 10.10
N THR A 30 8.96 5.34 10.72
CA THR A 30 9.74 4.12 10.46
C THR A 30 8.90 2.93 10.01
N ARG A 31 7.57 3.02 10.03
CA ARG A 31 6.66 1.92 9.71
C ARG A 31 5.37 2.43 9.11
N VAL A 32 4.83 1.71 8.15
CA VAL A 32 3.52 1.99 7.56
C VAL A 32 2.71 0.71 7.45
N THR A 33 1.42 0.85 7.72
CA THR A 33 0.40 -0.19 7.70
C THR A 33 -0.68 0.24 6.73
N VAL A 34 -0.91 -0.59 5.71
CA VAL A 34 -1.97 -0.40 4.73
C VAL A 34 -2.93 -1.58 4.78
N SER A 35 -4.20 -1.27 4.61
CA SER A 35 -5.30 -2.23 4.49
C SER A 35 -5.64 -2.33 3.01
N LEU A 36 -5.60 -3.56 2.49
CA LEU A 36 -6.14 -3.89 1.19
C LEU A 36 -7.62 -4.19 1.39
N GLU A 37 -8.48 -3.52 0.63
CA GLU A 37 -9.93 -3.60 0.79
C GLU A 37 -10.55 -4.30 -0.43
N THR A 38 -11.67 -5.00 -0.23
CA THR A 38 -12.47 -5.49 -1.36
C THR A 38 -13.08 -4.33 -2.14
N CYS A 39 -13.21 -4.51 -3.45
CA CYS A 39 -13.96 -3.59 -4.31
C CYS A 39 -15.46 -3.56 -3.97
N ASP A 40 -15.99 -4.64 -3.39
CA ASP A 40 -17.43 -4.87 -3.23
C ASP A 40 -18.03 -4.20 -1.98
N ASP A 41 -17.33 -4.26 -0.84
CA ASP A 41 -17.87 -3.84 0.46
C ASP A 41 -16.87 -3.00 1.30
N GLY A 42 -15.66 -2.76 0.80
CA GLY A 42 -14.61 -2.08 1.57
C GLY A 42 -14.10 -2.90 2.76
N THR A 43 -14.35 -4.22 2.75
CA THR A 43 -13.87 -5.12 3.80
C THR A 43 -12.36 -5.29 3.67
N GLU A 44 -11.63 -5.15 4.78
CA GLU A 44 -10.20 -5.48 4.86
C GLU A 44 -9.99 -6.95 4.52
N VAL A 45 -9.35 -7.22 3.38
CA VAL A 45 -8.97 -8.59 2.98
C VAL A 45 -7.58 -8.96 3.47
N ASP A 46 -6.68 -7.98 3.51
CA ASP A 46 -5.30 -8.20 3.88
C ASP A 46 -4.70 -6.91 4.43
N ARG A 47 -3.73 -7.06 5.34
CA ARG A 47 -3.05 -5.95 5.97
C ARG A 47 -1.56 -6.05 5.75
N LEU A 48 -1.04 -5.17 4.92
CA LEU A 48 0.39 -5.09 4.67
C LEU A 48 1.02 -4.11 5.64
N THR A 49 1.97 -4.60 6.43
CA THR A 49 2.72 -3.76 7.35
C THR A 49 4.21 -3.91 7.09
N SER A 50 4.91 -2.81 6.81
CA SER A 50 6.36 -2.84 6.60
C SER A 50 7.05 -1.64 7.23
N SER A 51 8.29 -1.86 7.66
CA SER A 51 9.21 -0.81 8.15
C SER A 51 10.30 -0.48 7.13
N ASP A 52 10.13 -0.96 5.89
CA ASP A 52 11.10 -0.80 4.83
C ASP A 52 11.00 0.58 4.17
N PRO A 53 12.11 1.32 4.03
CA PRO A 53 12.09 2.66 3.43
C PRO A 53 11.55 2.67 2.00
N GLU A 54 11.73 1.60 1.22
CA GLU A 54 11.18 1.51 -0.14
C GLU A 54 9.65 1.39 -0.11
N PHE A 55 9.10 0.62 0.84
CA PHE A 55 7.65 0.49 1.03
C PHE A 55 7.03 1.82 1.50
N LEU A 56 7.69 2.49 2.44
CA LEU A 56 7.29 3.83 2.93
C LEU A 56 7.22 4.86 1.79
N ALA A 57 8.24 4.90 0.92
CA ALA A 57 8.28 5.80 -0.22
C ALA A 57 7.20 5.47 -1.27
N LEU A 58 6.97 4.18 -1.53
CA LEU A 58 5.92 3.73 -2.46
C LEU A 58 4.53 4.12 -1.98
N VAL A 59 4.18 3.82 -0.74
CA VAL A 59 2.86 4.16 -0.15
C VAL A 59 2.63 5.67 -0.22
N ALA A 60 3.64 6.47 0.12
CA ALA A 60 3.54 7.93 0.05
C ALA A 60 3.31 8.46 -1.37
N ARG A 61 3.93 7.84 -2.37
CA ARG A 61 3.74 8.19 -3.79
C ARG A 61 2.33 7.81 -4.25
N LEU A 62 1.90 6.59 -3.96
CA LEU A 62 0.61 6.08 -4.42
C LEU A 62 -0.56 6.77 -3.71
N SER A 63 -0.48 7.01 -2.40
CA SER A 63 -1.57 7.69 -1.67
C SER A 63 -1.83 9.08 -2.26
N ARG A 64 -0.75 9.82 -2.54
CA ARG A 64 -0.84 11.14 -3.18
C ARG A 64 -1.42 11.06 -4.58
N ALA A 65 -0.96 10.07 -5.38
CA ALA A 65 -1.50 9.81 -6.71
C ALA A 65 -3.02 9.52 -6.68
N LYS A 66 -3.52 8.88 -5.64
CA LYS A 66 -4.96 8.59 -5.48
C LYS A 66 -5.75 9.84 -5.12
N GLU A 67 -5.19 10.72 -4.29
CA GLU A 67 -5.80 12.03 -3.95
C GLU A 67 -5.95 12.92 -5.19
N GLU A 68 -4.94 12.96 -6.07
CA GLU A 68 -4.97 13.76 -7.31
C GLU A 68 -5.85 13.15 -8.43
N ASN A 69 -6.03 11.83 -8.47
CA ASN A 69 -6.94 11.17 -9.43
C ASN A 69 -8.42 11.18 -9.00
N GLY A 70 -8.72 11.62 -7.77
CA GLY A 70 -10.08 11.69 -7.22
C GLY A 70 -10.74 13.08 -7.30
N ALA A 71 -10.12 14.06 -7.96
CA ALA A 71 -10.60 15.44 -8.09
C ALA A 71 -11.29 15.72 -9.44
#